data_AF-A0A356EP38-F1
#
_entry.id   AF-A0A356EP38-F1
#
_cell.length_a   1.000
_cell.length_b   1.000
_cell.length_c   1.000
_cell.angle_alpha   90.00
_cell.angle_beta   90.00
_cell.angle_gamma   90.00
#
_symmetry.space_group_name_H-M   'P 1'
#
loop_
_entity.id
_entity.type
_entity.pdbx_description
1 polymer ?
#
loop_
_entity_poly.entity_id
_entity_poly.type
_entity_poly.pdbx_seq_one_letter_code
_entity_poly.pdbx_strand_id
1 'polypeptide(L)'
;MSDSSRETTVAPLDRTRIRGARTHNLRNVDVDIPRDRLVVVTGPSGSGKSSLAYDTLYAEGQRQYIESLSVHARQFLDQMERPDVDSIDGLQPTISIDQRAGIVNPRSTVATVTEIYDYLRLLMAR
;
A
#
# COMPACT_ATOMS: atom_id res chain seq x y z
N MET A 1 17.50 17.91 -41.24
CA MET A 1 16.09 17.69 -40.87
C MET A 1 15.83 16.21 -40.84
N SER A 2 15.89 15.60 -39.66
CA SER A 2 15.22 14.34 -39.32
C SER A 2 15.49 14.12 -37.84
N ASP A 3 14.63 14.74 -37.05
CA ASP A 3 14.56 14.65 -35.60
C ASP A 3 14.15 13.22 -35.24
N SER A 4 15.10 12.41 -34.74
CA SER A 4 14.84 11.07 -34.24
C SER A 4 14.58 11.19 -32.75
N SER A 5 13.34 11.56 -32.41
CA SER A 5 12.81 11.54 -31.06
C SER A 5 13.08 10.17 -30.42
N ARG A 6 13.99 10.13 -29.45
CA ARG A 6 14.21 8.94 -28.62
C ARG A 6 12.94 8.73 -27.80
N GLU A 7 12.21 7.68 -28.15
CA GLU A 7 11.15 7.12 -27.34
C GLU A 7 11.75 6.73 -25.98
N THR A 8 11.49 7.54 -24.95
CA THR A 8 11.86 7.21 -23.58
C THR A 8 10.99 6.04 -23.14
N THR A 9 11.43 4.82 -23.43
CA THR A 9 10.88 3.63 -22.78
C THR A 9 11.11 3.83 -21.28
N VAL A 10 10.05 4.15 -20.54
CA VAL A 10 10.12 4.26 -19.09
C VAL A 10 10.44 2.85 -18.58
N ALA A 11 11.71 2.59 -18.32
CA ALA A 11 12.13 1.39 -17.63
C ALA A 11 11.29 1.29 -16.34
N PRO A 12 10.80 0.10 -15.94
CA PRO A 12 10.10 -0.03 -14.67
C PRO A 12 10.99 0.57 -13.60
N LEU A 13 10.47 1.55 -12.85
CA LEU A 13 11.21 2.12 -11.73
C LEU A 13 11.62 0.94 -10.85
N ASP A 14 12.92 0.70 -10.74
CA ASP A 14 13.52 -0.40 -9.98
C ASP A 14 13.35 -0.20 -8.46
N ARG A 15 12.84 0.97 -8.07
CA ARG A 15 12.74 1.44 -6.69
C ARG A 15 11.47 2.26 -6.48
N THR A 16 10.88 2.12 -5.30
CA THR A 16 9.90 3.07 -4.77
C THR A 16 10.66 4.21 -4.11
N ARG A 17 10.49 5.44 -4.60
CA ARG A 17 11.19 6.62 -4.10
C ARG A 17 10.24 7.47 -3.29
N ILE A 18 10.59 7.70 -2.03
CA ILE A 18 9.83 8.55 -1.11
C ILE A 18 10.64 9.82 -0.92
N ARG A 19 10.00 10.98 -1.07
CA ARG A 19 10.62 12.28 -0.86
C ARG A 19 9.83 13.13 0.13
N GLY A 20 10.52 13.69 1.11
CA GLY A 20 9.98 14.62 2.09
C GLY A 20 8.90 14.02 2.98
N ALA A 21 9.02 12.78 3.43
CA ALA A 21 8.02 12.19 4.32
C ALA A 21 8.04 12.86 5.70
N ARG A 22 6.87 13.35 6.14
CA ARG A 22 6.66 14.13 7.37
C ARG A 22 5.46 13.65 8.20
N THR A 23 4.83 12.54 7.80
CA THR A 23 3.72 11.93 8.54
C THR A 23 4.12 11.66 10.00
N HIS A 24 3.31 12.13 10.95
CA HIS A 24 3.56 12.08 12.38
C HIS A 24 4.90 12.70 12.81
N ASN A 25 5.86 11.89 13.26
CA ASN A 25 7.15 12.36 13.78
C ASN A 25 8.30 12.21 12.78
N LEU A 26 8.00 11.86 11.53
CA LEU A 26 9.00 11.82 10.46
C LEU A 26 9.55 13.22 10.20
N ARG A 27 10.86 13.32 10.03
CA ARG A 27 11.57 14.61 9.89
C ARG A 27 12.06 14.81 8.47
N ASN A 28 11.14 14.99 7.53
CA ASN A 28 11.42 15.22 6.11
C ASN A 28 12.33 14.12 5.53
N VAL A 29 11.88 12.88 5.63
CA VAL A 29 12.67 11.69 5.29
C VAL A 29 12.60 11.40 3.79
N ASP A 30 13.77 11.23 3.18
CA ASP A 30 13.93 10.73 1.81
C ASP A 30 14.46 9.29 1.86
N VAL A 31 13.81 8.36 1.16
CA VAL A 31 14.24 6.96 1.12
C VAL A 31 13.90 6.29 -0.22
N ASP A 32 14.82 5.44 -0.69
CA ASP A 32 14.64 4.65 -1.91
C ASP A 32 14.59 3.15 -1.61
N ILE A 33 13.40 2.58 -1.67
CA ILE A 33 13.12 1.18 -1.37
C ILE A 33 13.28 0.36 -2.66
N PRO A 34 14.20 -0.62 -2.73
CA PRO A 34 14.31 -1.49 -3.90
C PRO A 34 13.07 -2.35 -4.07
N ARG A 35 12.58 -2.48 -5.31
CA ARG A 35 11.48 -3.38 -5.63
C ARG A 35 11.93 -4.83 -5.72
N ASP A 36 10.98 -5.76 -5.63
CA ASP A 36 11.20 -7.21 -5.73
C ASP A 36 12.21 -7.74 -4.70
N ARG A 37 12.27 -7.10 -3.54
CA ARG A 37 13.14 -7.46 -2.42
C ARG A 37 12.36 -7.49 -1.12
N LEU A 38 12.76 -8.39 -0.23
CA LEU A 38 12.35 -8.32 1.16
C LEU A 38 13.10 -7.18 1.86
N VAL A 39 12.41 -6.07 2.10
CA VAL A 39 12.96 -4.90 2.80
C VAL A 39 12.45 -4.87 4.23
N VAL A 40 13.37 -4.71 5.17
CA VAL A 40 13.05 -4.63 6.61
C VAL A 40 13.33 -3.21 7.10
N VAL A 41 12.30 -2.56 7.65
CA VAL A 41 12.42 -1.27 8.34
C VAL A 41 12.62 -1.54 9.83
N THR A 42 13.77 -1.15 10.37
CA THR A 42 14.16 -1.42 11.77
C THR A 42 14.52 -0.14 12.52
N GLY A 43 14.58 -0.22 13.85
CA GLY A 43 14.85 0.92 14.74
C GLY A 43 14.09 0.84 16.08
N PRO A 44 14.48 1.65 17.08
CA PRO A 44 13.87 1.65 18.41
C PRO A 44 12.38 2.02 18.38
N SER A 45 11.63 1.66 19.41
CA SER A 45 10.21 2.05 19.51
C SER A 45 10.05 3.57 19.38
N GLY A 46 9.02 4.02 18.67
CA GLY A 46 8.78 5.45 18.40
C GLY A 46 9.66 6.10 17.32
N SER A 47 10.58 5.37 16.68
CA SER A 47 11.46 5.95 15.64
C SER A 47 10.79 6.32 14.31
N GLY A 48 9.46 6.17 14.20
CA GLY A 48 8.72 6.47 12.97
C GLY A 48 8.61 5.33 11.94
N LYS A 49 8.97 4.09 12.30
CA LYS A 49 8.86 2.92 11.39
C LYS A 49 7.43 2.70 10.90
N SER A 50 6.49 2.66 11.84
CA SER A 50 5.07 2.47 11.54
C SER A 50 4.51 3.66 10.75
N SER A 51 4.97 4.87 11.08
CA SER A 51 4.61 6.08 10.34
C SER A 51 5.05 5.99 8.88
N LEU A 52 6.29 5.57 8.62
CA LEU A 52 6.78 5.38 7.25
C LEU A 52 6.05 4.24 6.51
N ALA A 53 5.88 3.09 7.16
CA ALA A 53 5.35 1.89 6.52
C ALA A 53 3.82 1.90 6.34
N TYR A 54 3.08 2.20 7.40
CA TYR A 54 1.62 2.15 7.40
C TYR A 54 1.02 3.51 7.07
N ASP A 55 1.41 4.54 7.81
CA ASP A 55 0.73 5.85 7.74
C ASP A 55 1.16 6.65 6.50
N THR A 56 2.33 6.36 5.91
CA THR A 56 2.80 6.98 4.66
C THR A 56 2.65 6.04 3.45
N LEU A 57 3.41 4.94 3.41
CA LEU A 57 3.47 4.06 2.22
C LEU A 57 2.15 3.33 1.94
N TYR A 58 1.60 2.66 2.95
CA TYR A 58 0.34 1.94 2.77
C TYR A 58 -0.82 2.89 2.52
N ALA A 59 -0.92 3.99 3.27
CA ALA A 59 -1.96 5.01 3.06
C ALA A 59 -1.94 5.57 1.63
N GLU A 60 -0.77 5.95 1.11
CA GLU A 60 -0.67 6.46 -0.27
C GLU A 60 -0.96 5.36 -1.30
N GLY A 61 -0.53 4.11 -1.06
CA GLY A 61 -0.78 3.02 -1.99
C GLY A 61 -2.26 2.63 -2.06
N GLN A 62 -2.98 2.68 -0.94
CA GLN A 62 -4.44 2.54 -0.93
C GLN A 62 -5.12 3.69 -1.65
N ARG A 63 -4.68 4.93 -1.41
CA ARG A 63 -5.24 6.13 -2.05
C ARG A 63 -5.10 6.05 -3.57
N GLN A 64 -3.90 5.74 -4.08
CA GLN A 64 -3.63 5.60 -5.51
C GLN A 64 -4.44 4.46 -6.14
N TYR A 65 -4.60 3.33 -5.42
CA TYR A 65 -5.42 2.23 -5.89
C TYR A 65 -6.90 2.63 -6.03
N ILE A 66 -7.49 3.31 -5.04
CA ILE A 66 -8.88 3.76 -5.10
C ILE A 66 -9.07 4.86 -6.15
N GLU A 67 -8.08 5.73 -6.35
CA GLU A 67 -8.09 6.78 -7.39
C GLU A 67 -8.19 6.20 -8.81
N SER A 68 -7.63 5.00 -9.01
CA SER A 68 -7.72 4.23 -10.26
C SER A 68 -9.09 3.56 -10.49
N LEU A 69 -9.96 3.52 -9.48
CA LEU A 69 -11.31 2.94 -9.58
C LEU A 69 -12.33 3.93 -10.17
N SER A 70 -13.61 3.53 -10.18
CA SER A 70 -14.71 4.30 -10.77
C SER A 70 -14.83 5.72 -10.21
N VAL A 71 -15.44 6.61 -10.98
CA VAL A 71 -15.71 8.01 -10.57
C VAL A 71 -16.48 8.07 -9.25
N HIS A 72 -17.34 7.09 -8.97
CA HIS A 72 -18.07 6.99 -7.71
C HIS A 72 -17.16 6.61 -6.53
N ALA A 73 -16.18 5.72 -6.74
CA ALA A 73 -15.23 5.33 -5.70
C ALA A 73 -14.40 6.53 -5.20
N ARG A 74 -14.20 7.54 -6.05
CA ARG A 74 -13.49 8.78 -5.70
C ARG A 74 -14.22 9.62 -4.63
N GLN A 75 -15.54 9.45 -4.44
CA GLN A 75 -16.25 10.12 -3.35
C GLN A 75 -15.78 9.66 -1.97
N PHE A 76 -15.22 8.44 -1.88
CA PHE A 76 -14.63 7.93 -0.64
C PHE A 76 -13.17 8.37 -0.43
N LEU A 77 -12.51 8.92 -1.46
CA LEU A 77 -11.14 9.46 -1.33
C LEU A 77 -11.10 10.74 -0.51
N ASP A 78 -12.14 11.58 -0.60
CA ASP A 78 -12.21 12.84 0.16
C ASP A 78 -12.23 12.61 1.69
N GLN A 79 -12.53 11.39 2.14
CA GLN A 79 -12.47 10.99 3.55
C GLN A 79 -11.12 10.41 3.96
N MET A 80 -10.23 10.10 3.01
CA MET A 80 -8.91 9.55 3.31
C MET A 80 -7.92 10.68 3.55
N GLU A 81 -7.33 10.70 4.75
CA GLU A 81 -6.27 11.63 5.08
C GLU A 81 -5.05 11.36 4.19
N ARG A 82 -4.65 12.36 3.39
CA ARG A 82 -3.46 12.24 2.54
C ARG A 82 -2.21 12.32 3.43
N PRO A 83 -1.27 11.36 3.33
CA PRO A 83 -0.05 11.43 4.11
C PRO A 83 0.76 12.68 3.74
N ASP A 84 1.34 13.33 4.76
CA ASP A 84 2.27 14.45 4.54
C ASP A 84 3.60 13.94 3.96
N VAL A 85 3.73 14.03 2.64
CA VAL A 85 4.89 13.64 1.84
C VAL A 85 4.92 14.49 0.56
N ASP A 86 6.11 14.84 0.07
CA ASP A 86 6.23 15.66 -1.15
C ASP A 86 5.91 14.85 -2.41
N SER A 87 6.49 13.65 -2.51
CA SER A 87 6.19 12.73 -3.62
C SER A 87 6.54 11.29 -3.25
N ILE A 88 5.78 10.35 -3.84
CA ILE A 88 6.11 8.93 -3.83
C ILE A 88 6.00 8.41 -5.27
N ASP A 89 7.17 8.09 -5.84
CA ASP A 89 7.26 7.56 -7.20
C ASP A 89 7.44 6.04 -7.15
N GLY A 90 6.81 5.38 -8.12
CA GLY A 90 6.96 3.94 -8.26
C GLY A 90 6.33 3.15 -7.10
N LEU A 91 5.26 3.64 -6.49
CA LEU A 91 4.45 2.85 -5.59
C LEU A 91 3.57 1.88 -6.39
N GLN A 92 3.45 0.64 -5.91
CA GLN A 92 2.50 -0.34 -6.44
C GLN A 92 1.28 -0.41 -5.53
N PRO A 93 0.14 -0.99 -5.97
CA PRO A 93 -0.97 -1.28 -5.07
C PRO A 93 -0.47 -2.01 -3.82
N THR A 94 -0.76 -1.46 -2.65
CA THR A 94 -0.22 -1.95 -1.37
C THR A 94 -1.28 -2.71 -0.59
N ILE A 95 -0.84 -3.73 0.14
CA ILE A 95 -1.64 -4.46 1.12
C ILE A 95 -0.89 -4.39 2.45
N SER A 96 -1.60 -4.03 3.51
CA SER A 96 -1.09 -4.09 4.87
C SER A 96 -1.56 -5.37 5.54
N ILE A 97 -0.64 -6.05 6.21
CA ILE A 97 -0.95 -7.18 7.10
C ILE A 97 -0.48 -6.75 8.49
N ASP A 98 -1.42 -6.35 9.34
CA ASP A 98 -1.14 -5.92 10.72
C ASP A 98 -1.59 -6.98 11.74
N GLN A 99 -1.21 -6.78 13.00
CA GLN A 99 -1.59 -7.66 14.11
C GLN A 99 -2.92 -7.25 14.76
N ARG A 100 -3.72 -6.37 14.15
CA ARG A 100 -4.98 -5.96 14.78
C ARG A 100 -5.89 -7.19 14.82
N ALA A 101 -6.37 -7.51 16.02
CA ALA A 101 -7.30 -8.62 16.20
C ALA A 101 -8.53 -8.37 15.32
N GLY A 102 -8.83 -9.34 14.45
CA GLY A 102 -10.03 -9.29 13.63
C GLY A 102 -11.29 -9.16 14.49
N ILE A 103 -12.38 -8.66 13.88
CA ILE A 103 -13.67 -8.54 14.56
C ILE A 103 -14.08 -9.93 15.05
N VAL A 104 -14.17 -10.09 16.37
CA VAL A 104 -14.58 -11.35 16.99
C VAL A 104 -16.07 -11.53 16.76
N ASN A 105 -16.42 -12.36 15.78
CA ASN A 105 -17.79 -12.76 15.49
C ASN A 105 -17.94 -14.25 15.87
N PRO A 106 -18.93 -14.63 16.71
CA PRO A 106 -19.15 -16.04 17.08
C PRO A 106 -19.39 -16.99 15.90
N ARG A 107 -19.76 -16.45 14.72
CA ARG A 107 -19.95 -17.23 13.48
C ARG A 107 -18.69 -17.27 12.59
N SER A 108 -17.63 -16.58 12.99
CA SER A 108 -16.35 -16.58 12.27
C SER A 108 -15.46 -17.71 12.79
N THR A 109 -14.98 -18.54 11.88
CA THR A 109 -14.03 -19.62 12.13
C THR A 109 -12.84 -19.49 11.17
N VAL A 110 -11.76 -20.24 11.41
CA VAL A 110 -10.63 -20.29 10.46
C VAL A 110 -11.09 -20.67 9.05
N ALA A 111 -12.04 -21.60 8.94
CA ALA A 111 -12.57 -22.05 7.66
C ALA A 111 -13.36 -20.97 6.91
N THR A 112 -14.05 -20.06 7.62
CA THR A 112 -14.77 -18.95 6.97
C THR A 112 -13.83 -17.79 6.62
N VAL A 113 -12.80 -17.51 7.43
CA VAL A 113 -11.83 -16.44 7.15
C VAL A 113 -10.94 -16.78 5.95
N THR A 114 -10.64 -18.06 5.76
CA THR A 114 -9.83 -18.55 4.62
C THR A 114 -10.68 -18.92 3.41
N GLU A 115 -12.00 -18.71 3.47
CA GLU A 115 -12.98 -19.10 2.43
C GLU A 115 -13.04 -20.62 2.13
N ILE A 116 -12.24 -21.47 2.80
CA ILE A 116 -12.27 -22.93 2.64
C ILE A 116 -13.67 -23.50 2.88
N TYR A 117 -14.41 -22.94 3.83
CA TYR A 117 -15.78 -23.37 4.13
C TYR A 117 -16.70 -23.23 2.92
N ASP A 118 -16.53 -22.20 2.08
CA ASP A 118 -17.36 -21.98 0.90
C ASP A 118 -17.08 -23.03 -0.18
N TYR A 119 -15.81 -23.40 -0.36
CA TYR A 119 -15.43 -24.53 -1.22
C TYR A 119 -16.01 -25.86 -0.72
N LEU A 120 -15.96 -26.12 0.59
CA LEU A 120 -16.53 -27.32 1.18
C LEU A 120 -18.05 -27.38 0.99
N ARG A 121 -18.75 -26.25 1.13
CA ARG A 121 -20.20 -26.19 0.88
C ARG A 121 -20.54 -26.52 -0.57
N LEU A 122 -19.78 -26.01 -1.53
CA LEU A 122 -19.96 -26.34 -2.94
C LEU A 122 -19.65 -27.81 -3.23
N LEU A 123 -18.63 -28.37 -2.58
CA LEU A 123 -18.24 -29.77 -2.74
C LEU A 123 -19.31 -30.73 -2.20
N MET A 124 -19.86 -30.46 -1.02
CA MET A 124 -20.85 -31.32 -0.35
C MET A 124 -22.28 -31.15 -0.89
N ALA A 125 -22.55 -30.07 -1.63
CA ALA A 125 -23.84 -29.83 -2.28
C ALA A 125 -23.96 -30.53 -3.65
N ARG A 126 -22.86 -31.08 -4.17
CA ARG A 126 -22.88 -32.02 -5.30
C ARG A 126 -23.23 -33.43 -4.82
#